data_AF-M0P536-F1
#
_entry.id   AF-M0P536-F1
#
_cell.length_a   1.000
_cell.length_b   1.000
_cell.length_c   1.000
_cell.angle_alpha   90.00
_cell.angle_beta   90.00
_cell.angle_gamma   90.00
#
_symmetry.space_group_name_H-M   'P 1'
#
loop_
_entity.id
_entity.type
_entity.pdbx_description
1 polymer ?
#
loop_
_entity_poly.entity_id
_entity_poly.type
_entity_poly.pdbx_seq_one_letter_code
_entity_poly.pdbx_strand_id
1 'polypeptide(L)'
;GSGVDVVRAVAVEEELIKSCDAGLDEAYPEAYSLARTEYGAPLPEYLPTGDAVAEFDAVLDVISEVGFFDLDEDALATTVSATGDDVGGEAVRALDPVWRDSESGESVIVYDSGTVWDADTQRVIDTLRFVALDSGLLNDPREALEGSGFTEAYRRARTKYGAPLPRWEPAADGARELTPQLPPSDELVDARSFDGVSPDELEVAREE
;
A
#
# COMPACT_ATOMS: atom_id res chain seq x y z
N GLY A 1 30.46 -20.28 -19.56
CA GLY A 1 30.57 -20.05 -18.12
C GLY A 1 29.34 -19.28 -17.71
N SER A 2 28.64 -19.73 -16.66
CA SER A 2 27.54 -18.97 -16.07
C SER A 2 28.08 -17.59 -15.70
N GLY A 3 27.44 -16.51 -16.15
CA GLY A 3 27.91 -15.15 -15.91
C GLY A 3 28.07 -14.89 -14.41
N VAL A 4 29.23 -14.36 -14.02
CA VAL A 4 29.45 -13.85 -12.66
C VAL A 4 28.77 -12.49 -12.57
N ASP A 5 27.75 -12.38 -11.72
CA ASP A 5 27.08 -11.10 -11.42
C ASP A 5 28.02 -10.16 -10.64
N VAL A 6 27.90 -8.85 -10.83
CA VAL A 6 28.78 -7.81 -10.27
C VAL A 6 28.85 -7.89 -8.74
N VAL A 7 27.74 -8.23 -8.09
CA VAL A 7 27.66 -8.45 -6.64
C VAL A 7 28.59 -9.56 -6.18
N ARG A 8 28.66 -10.65 -6.96
CA ARG A 8 29.52 -11.80 -6.67
C ARG A 8 31.00 -11.49 -6.90
N ALA A 9 31.31 -10.66 -7.91
CA ALA A 9 32.66 -10.19 -8.14
C ALA A 9 33.16 -9.33 -6.97
N VAL A 10 32.31 -8.41 -6.49
CA VAL A 10 32.61 -7.58 -5.31
C VAL A 10 32.71 -8.43 -4.04
N ALA A 11 31.85 -9.43 -3.85
CA ALA A 11 31.95 -10.33 -2.70
C ALA A 11 33.26 -11.12 -2.63
N VAL A 12 33.86 -11.45 -3.78
CA VAL A 12 35.17 -12.11 -3.84
C VAL A 12 36.29 -11.10 -3.59
N GLU A 13 36.19 -9.91 -4.19
CA GLU A 13 37.18 -8.82 -4.04
C GLU A 13 37.28 -8.35 -2.58
N GLU A 14 36.14 -8.23 -1.90
CA GLU A 14 36.02 -7.80 -0.51
C GLU A 14 36.15 -8.96 0.48
N GLU A 15 36.59 -10.14 0.00
CA GLU A 15 36.82 -11.36 0.78
C GLU A 15 35.60 -11.87 1.60
N LEU A 16 34.39 -11.40 1.28
CA LEU A 16 33.13 -11.85 1.89
C LEU A 16 32.80 -13.32 1.54
N ILE A 17 33.21 -13.76 0.35
CA ILE A 17 33.16 -15.16 -0.06
C ILE A 17 34.49 -15.62 -0.66
N LYS A 18 34.81 -16.91 -0.51
CA LYS A 18 36.13 -17.44 -0.89
C LYS A 18 36.33 -17.64 -2.38
N SER A 19 35.25 -17.75 -3.15
CA SER A 19 35.30 -17.95 -4.60
C SER A 19 33.97 -17.66 -5.26
N CYS A 20 34.00 -17.52 -6.59
CA CYS A 20 32.79 -17.33 -7.40
C CYS A 20 31.80 -18.51 -7.33
N ASP A 21 32.19 -19.67 -6.79
CA ASP A 21 31.31 -20.83 -6.64
C ASP A 21 30.69 -20.94 -5.23
N ALA A 22 31.11 -20.11 -4.28
CA ALA A 22 30.57 -20.11 -2.92
C ALA A 22 29.15 -19.51 -2.86
N GLY A 23 28.32 -19.96 -1.91
CA GLY A 23 27.03 -19.32 -1.62
C GLY A 23 27.23 -17.87 -1.19
N LEU A 24 26.37 -16.96 -1.67
CA LEU A 24 26.40 -15.55 -1.26
C LEU A 24 25.61 -15.35 0.04
N ASP A 25 24.48 -16.03 0.22
CA ASP A 25 23.69 -16.10 1.45
C ASP A 25 23.72 -14.81 2.29
N GLU A 26 24.28 -14.85 3.50
CA GLU A 26 24.38 -13.72 4.44
C GLU A 26 25.30 -12.58 3.96
N ALA A 27 26.24 -12.86 3.05
CA ALA A 27 27.14 -11.88 2.46
C ALA A 27 26.52 -11.10 1.30
N TYR A 28 25.35 -11.52 0.78
CA TYR A 28 24.72 -10.87 -0.36
C TYR A 28 24.41 -9.39 -0.10
N PRO A 29 23.76 -8.99 1.02
CA PRO A 29 23.39 -7.58 1.23
C PRO A 29 24.61 -6.66 1.34
N GLU A 30 25.66 -7.11 2.02
CA GLU A 30 26.90 -6.34 2.17
C GLU A 30 27.64 -6.19 0.85
N ALA A 31 27.81 -7.29 0.11
CA ALA A 31 28.43 -7.26 -1.22
C ALA A 31 27.65 -6.40 -2.22
N TYR A 32 26.32 -6.42 -2.13
CA TYR A 32 25.43 -5.62 -2.96
C TYR A 32 25.57 -4.12 -2.67
N SER A 33 25.58 -3.76 -1.37
CA SER A 33 25.79 -2.39 -0.91
C SER A 33 27.13 -1.85 -1.41
N LEU A 34 28.22 -2.60 -1.16
CA LEU A 34 29.57 -2.24 -1.63
C LEU A 34 29.61 -2.07 -3.15
N ALA A 35 29.02 -3.02 -3.90
CA ALA A 35 28.96 -2.95 -5.34
C ALA A 35 28.32 -1.65 -5.83
N ARG A 36 27.25 -1.19 -5.17
CA ARG A 36 26.57 0.06 -5.49
C ARG A 36 27.32 1.31 -5.04
N THR A 37 27.69 1.38 -3.77
CA THR A 37 28.19 2.61 -3.14
C THR A 37 29.66 2.86 -3.41
N GLU A 38 30.49 1.83 -3.22
CA GLU A 38 31.95 1.94 -3.36
C GLU A 38 32.39 1.69 -4.81
N TYR A 39 31.78 0.71 -5.48
CA TYR A 39 32.13 0.34 -6.85
C TYR A 39 31.26 1.02 -7.92
N GLY A 40 30.25 1.79 -7.53
CA GLY A 40 29.41 2.57 -8.45
C GLY A 40 28.61 1.72 -9.44
N ALA A 41 28.37 0.45 -9.13
CA ALA A 41 27.55 -0.41 -9.97
C ALA A 41 26.13 0.17 -10.05
N PRO A 42 25.49 0.14 -11.24
CA PRO A 42 24.14 0.67 -11.44
C PRO A 42 23.09 -0.30 -10.89
N LEU A 43 23.24 -0.67 -9.62
CA LEU A 43 22.34 -1.52 -8.87
C LEU A 43 21.31 -0.65 -8.14
N PRO A 44 20.04 -1.08 -8.07
CA PRO A 44 19.02 -0.37 -7.30
C PRO A 44 19.34 -0.36 -5.81
N GLU A 45 18.57 0.38 -5.02
CA GLU A 45 18.77 0.44 -3.57
C GLU A 45 18.18 -0.80 -2.89
N TYR A 46 18.91 -1.34 -1.91
CA TYR A 46 18.45 -2.47 -1.09
C TYR A 46 17.84 -1.92 0.20
N LEU A 47 16.55 -2.20 0.43
CA LEU A 47 15.90 -1.85 1.70
C LEU A 47 16.05 -3.02 2.68
N PRO A 48 16.74 -2.85 3.82
CA PRO A 48 16.77 -3.88 4.85
C PRO A 48 15.37 -4.07 5.46
N THR A 49 15.10 -5.24 6.04
CA THR A 49 13.80 -5.58 6.63
C THR A 49 13.31 -4.53 7.63
N GLY A 50 14.21 -3.93 8.41
CA GLY A 50 13.85 -2.87 9.36
C GLY A 50 13.29 -1.62 8.68
N ASP A 51 13.88 -1.20 7.56
CA ASP A 51 13.44 -0.03 6.81
C ASP A 51 12.14 -0.35 6.04
N ALA A 52 11.99 -1.57 5.53
CA ALA A 52 10.75 -2.03 4.91
C ALA A 52 9.57 -2.11 5.89
N VAL A 53 9.82 -2.45 7.17
CA VAL A 53 8.81 -2.42 8.24
C VAL A 53 8.49 -0.99 8.62
N ALA A 54 9.49 -0.11 8.77
CA ALA A 54 9.25 1.30 9.08
C ALA A 54 8.46 2.01 7.96
N GLU A 55 8.75 1.72 6.70
CA GLU A 55 7.99 2.21 5.55
C GLU A 55 6.55 1.67 5.55
N PHE A 56 6.36 0.40 5.92
CA PHE A 56 5.03 -0.19 6.01
C PHE A 56 4.22 0.39 7.18
N ASP A 57 4.83 0.60 8.35
CA ASP A 57 4.19 1.24 9.50
C ASP A 57 3.79 2.69 9.17
N ALA A 58 4.63 3.44 8.45
CA ALA A 58 4.28 4.77 7.97
C ALA A 58 3.07 4.74 7.00
N VAL A 59 2.98 3.73 6.13
CA VAL A 59 1.81 3.53 5.26
C VAL A 59 0.57 3.18 6.08
N LEU A 60 0.69 2.35 7.13
CA LEU A 60 -0.43 2.03 8.02
C LEU A 60 -0.91 3.25 8.80
N ASP A 61 0.00 4.10 9.27
CA ASP A 61 -0.34 5.36 9.94
C ASP A 61 -1.13 6.27 9.01
N VAL A 62 -0.65 6.44 7.77
CA VAL A 62 -1.35 7.18 6.72
C VAL A 62 -2.74 6.61 6.45
N ILE A 63 -2.86 5.28 6.28
CA ILE A 63 -4.17 4.63 6.06
C ILE A 63 -5.13 4.91 7.22
N SER A 64 -4.63 4.98 8.46
CA SER A 64 -5.45 5.22 9.64
C SER A 64 -6.03 6.63 9.72
N GLU A 65 -5.45 7.59 8.98
CA GLU A 65 -5.92 8.97 8.90
C GLU A 65 -6.95 9.20 7.79
N VAL A 66 -7.03 8.30 6.79
CA VAL A 66 -8.00 8.38 5.71
C VAL A 66 -9.37 7.93 6.21
N GLY A 67 -10.38 8.78 6.05
CA GLY A 67 -11.79 8.51 6.38
C GLY A 67 -12.69 8.43 5.15
N PHE A 68 -14.00 8.30 5.39
CA PHE A 68 -15.02 8.21 4.33
C PHE A 68 -15.01 9.44 3.40
N PHE A 69 -14.82 10.64 3.95
CA PHE A 69 -14.90 11.89 3.18
C PHE A 69 -13.68 12.15 2.29
N ASP A 70 -12.62 11.38 2.45
CA ASP A 70 -11.46 11.40 1.56
C ASP A 70 -11.67 10.53 0.31
N LEU A 71 -12.80 9.82 0.23
CA LEU A 71 -13.18 9.01 -0.92
C LEU A 71 -14.03 9.84 -1.89
N ASP A 72 -13.85 9.58 -3.17
CA ASP A 72 -14.72 10.05 -4.24
C ASP A 72 -16.09 9.35 -4.12
N GLU A 73 -17.07 10.08 -3.57
CA GLU A 73 -18.45 9.60 -3.40
C GLU A 73 -19.09 9.16 -4.73
N ASP A 74 -18.70 9.77 -5.87
CA ASP A 74 -19.23 9.39 -7.19
C ASP A 74 -18.67 8.05 -7.69
N ALA A 75 -17.56 7.58 -7.11
CA ALA A 75 -16.96 6.28 -7.43
C ALA A 75 -17.55 5.11 -6.61
N LEU A 76 -18.35 5.41 -5.59
CA LEU A 76 -18.96 4.43 -4.69
C LEU A 76 -20.06 3.64 -5.40
N ALA A 77 -20.07 2.33 -5.18
CA ALA A 77 -21.23 1.52 -5.53
C ALA A 77 -22.32 1.62 -4.43
N THR A 78 -21.90 1.77 -3.18
CA THR A 78 -22.72 2.05 -2.00
C THR A 78 -23.39 3.41 -2.13
N THR A 79 -24.69 3.45 -1.84
CA THR A 79 -25.48 4.67 -1.94
C THR A 79 -25.73 5.31 -0.58
N VAL A 80 -25.72 6.64 -0.53
CA VAL A 80 -26.16 7.40 0.64
C VAL A 80 -27.69 7.34 0.73
N SER A 81 -28.22 6.75 1.80
CA SER A 81 -29.66 6.58 2.02
C SER A 81 -30.29 7.75 2.80
N ALA A 82 -29.53 8.39 3.68
CA ALA A 82 -29.95 9.57 4.43
C ALA A 82 -28.76 10.49 4.80
N THR A 83 -29.03 11.76 5.06
CA THR A 83 -28.03 12.78 5.41
C THR A 83 -28.53 13.73 6.50
N GLY A 84 -27.63 14.22 7.35
CA GLY A 84 -27.94 15.29 8.31
C GLY A 84 -29.00 14.89 9.33
N ASP A 85 -30.02 15.71 9.53
CA ASP A 85 -31.06 15.50 10.54
C ASP A 85 -31.94 14.25 10.29
N ASP A 86 -31.90 13.71 9.07
CA ASP A 86 -32.60 12.47 8.71
C ASP A 86 -31.83 11.22 9.16
N VAL A 87 -30.62 11.37 9.71
CA VAL A 87 -29.79 10.29 10.23
C VAL A 87 -29.92 10.23 11.75
N GLY A 88 -30.19 9.05 12.29
CA GLY A 88 -30.29 8.86 13.73
C GLY A 88 -28.96 9.07 14.48
N GLY A 89 -29.00 9.82 15.58
CA GLY A 89 -27.87 9.96 16.51
C GLY A 89 -26.89 11.07 16.15
N GLU A 90 -25.60 10.81 16.34
CA GLU A 90 -24.50 11.74 16.01
C GLU A 90 -23.92 11.50 14.60
N ALA A 91 -24.46 10.53 13.87
CA ALA A 91 -24.04 10.25 12.51
C ALA A 91 -24.57 11.32 11.54
N VAL A 92 -23.79 11.59 10.49
CA VAL A 92 -24.11 12.60 9.47
C VAL A 92 -24.53 11.99 8.14
N ARG A 93 -24.31 10.68 7.95
CA ARG A 93 -24.80 9.88 6.81
C ARG A 93 -25.28 8.51 7.27
N ALA A 94 -26.30 8.01 6.60
CA ALA A 94 -26.62 6.58 6.55
C ALA A 94 -26.35 6.08 5.13
N LEU A 95 -25.85 4.85 5.03
CA LEU A 95 -25.49 4.20 3.78
C LEU A 95 -26.30 2.92 3.57
N ASP A 96 -26.68 2.69 2.31
CA ASP A 96 -27.18 1.41 1.82
C ASP A 96 -26.04 0.65 1.12
N PRO A 97 -25.36 -0.28 1.83
CA PRO A 97 -24.14 -0.92 1.36
C PRO A 97 -24.40 -1.93 0.25
N VAL A 98 -23.50 -2.06 -0.72
CA VAL A 98 -23.68 -3.02 -1.83
C VAL A 98 -23.42 -4.48 -1.49
N TRP A 99 -22.73 -4.76 -0.39
CA TRP A 99 -22.38 -6.13 0.00
C TRP A 99 -23.51 -6.85 0.76
N ARG A 100 -24.58 -6.14 1.14
CA ARG A 100 -25.78 -6.73 1.75
C ARG A 100 -27.00 -5.85 1.56
N ASP A 101 -28.18 -6.44 1.51
CA ASP A 101 -29.43 -5.68 1.57
C ASP A 101 -29.64 -5.11 2.99
N SER A 102 -29.97 -3.82 3.09
CA SER A 102 -30.39 -3.18 4.34
C SER A 102 -31.88 -2.83 4.29
N GLU A 103 -32.71 -3.56 5.03
CA GLU A 103 -34.17 -3.29 5.05
C GLU A 103 -34.51 -1.87 5.53
N SER A 104 -33.69 -1.29 6.42
CA SER A 104 -33.85 0.08 6.91
C SER A 104 -33.05 1.12 6.12
N GLY A 105 -32.06 0.72 5.31
CA GLY A 105 -31.06 1.62 4.73
C GLY A 105 -30.13 2.27 5.76
N GLU A 106 -30.21 1.89 7.05
CA GLU A 106 -29.46 2.50 8.16
C GLU A 106 -28.46 1.51 8.81
N SER A 107 -28.11 0.43 8.10
CA SER A 107 -27.21 -0.58 8.68
C SER A 107 -25.74 -0.14 8.75
N VAL A 108 -25.37 0.87 7.98
CA VAL A 108 -24.04 1.48 7.98
C VAL A 108 -24.21 2.99 8.11
N ILE A 109 -23.47 3.59 9.04
CA ILE A 109 -23.54 5.03 9.33
C ILE A 109 -22.14 5.65 9.28
N VAL A 110 -22.08 6.92 8.92
CA VAL A 110 -20.83 7.70 8.88
C VAL A 110 -20.96 8.86 9.86
N TYR A 111 -19.96 9.01 10.74
CA TYR A 111 -19.85 10.14 11.65
C TYR A 111 -19.15 11.32 10.98
N ASP A 112 -19.28 12.51 11.58
CA ASP A 112 -18.63 13.73 11.08
C ASP A 112 -17.10 13.60 10.97
N SER A 113 -16.49 12.71 11.78
CA SER A 113 -15.07 12.34 11.69
C SER A 113 -14.68 11.53 10.45
N GLY A 114 -15.63 11.17 9.58
CA GLY A 114 -15.42 10.23 8.48
C GLY A 114 -15.35 8.76 8.91
N THR A 115 -15.51 8.47 10.20
CA THR A 115 -15.54 7.09 10.71
C THR A 115 -16.79 6.37 10.22
N VAL A 116 -16.60 5.22 9.58
CA VAL A 116 -17.70 4.33 9.15
C VAL A 116 -17.96 3.30 10.23
N TRP A 117 -19.22 3.18 10.65
CA TRP A 117 -19.67 2.19 11.62
C TRP A 117 -20.76 1.30 11.02
N ASP A 118 -20.57 0.00 11.15
CA ASP A 118 -21.56 -1.00 10.81
C ASP A 118 -22.34 -1.40 12.06
N ALA A 119 -23.62 -1.05 12.08
CA ALA A 119 -24.52 -1.33 13.20
C ALA A 119 -24.85 -2.82 13.34
N ASP A 120 -24.93 -3.57 12.23
CA ASP A 120 -25.28 -4.99 12.23
C ASP A 120 -24.15 -5.85 12.78
N THR A 121 -22.91 -5.49 12.45
CA THR A 121 -21.72 -6.20 12.96
C THR A 121 -21.10 -5.54 14.19
N GLN A 122 -21.60 -4.36 14.58
CA GLN A 122 -21.16 -3.54 15.69
C GLN A 122 -19.66 -3.25 15.65
N ARG A 123 -19.18 -2.77 14.49
CA ARG A 123 -17.75 -2.58 14.22
C ARG A 123 -17.49 -1.31 13.42
N VAL A 124 -16.33 -0.73 13.68
CA VAL A 124 -15.74 0.27 12.78
C VAL A 124 -15.25 -0.44 11.53
N ILE A 125 -15.56 0.12 10.37
CA ILE A 125 -15.01 -0.28 9.08
C ILE A 125 -13.95 0.76 8.72
N ASP A 126 -12.68 0.34 8.67
CA ASP A 126 -11.61 1.19 8.14
C ASP A 126 -11.77 1.39 6.63
N THR A 127 -11.17 2.46 6.11
CA THR A 127 -11.34 2.89 4.72
C THR A 127 -10.95 1.82 3.70
N LEU A 128 -9.88 1.05 3.95
CA LEU A 128 -9.50 -0.03 3.04
C LEU A 128 -10.49 -1.20 3.07
N ARG A 129 -11.00 -1.57 4.25
CA ARG A 129 -12.07 -2.56 4.36
C ARG A 129 -13.35 -2.07 3.70
N PHE A 130 -13.69 -0.79 3.83
CA PHE A 130 -14.85 -0.20 3.15
C PHE A 130 -14.71 -0.29 1.63
N VAL A 131 -13.57 0.12 1.07
CA VAL A 131 -13.25 -0.01 -0.36
C VAL A 131 -13.26 -1.47 -0.81
N ALA A 132 -12.76 -2.39 0.02
CA ALA A 132 -12.77 -3.82 -0.29
C ALA A 132 -14.20 -4.38 -0.38
N LEU A 133 -15.09 -3.98 0.53
CA LEU A 133 -16.49 -4.37 0.51
C LEU A 133 -17.24 -3.73 -0.67
N ASP A 134 -17.09 -2.42 -0.85
CA ASP A 134 -17.76 -1.66 -1.91
C ASP A 134 -17.36 -2.14 -3.31
N SER A 135 -16.11 -2.57 -3.47
CA SER A 135 -15.59 -3.07 -4.75
C SER A 135 -15.74 -4.59 -4.94
N GLY A 136 -16.38 -5.28 -3.98
CA GLY A 136 -16.66 -6.72 -4.03
C GLY A 136 -15.44 -7.62 -3.83
N LEU A 137 -14.34 -7.11 -3.26
CA LEU A 137 -13.19 -7.93 -2.82
C LEU A 137 -13.54 -8.72 -1.55
N LEU A 138 -14.35 -8.13 -0.68
CA LEU A 138 -14.93 -8.77 0.50
C LEU A 138 -16.46 -8.74 0.37
N ASN A 139 -17.14 -9.69 1.02
CA ASN A 139 -18.60 -9.73 1.09
C ASN A 139 -19.13 -9.61 2.54
N ASP A 140 -18.28 -9.89 3.54
CA ASP A 140 -18.60 -9.70 4.95
C ASP A 140 -17.51 -8.85 5.64
N PRO A 141 -17.88 -7.82 6.42
CA PRO A 141 -16.94 -6.95 7.13
C PRO A 141 -16.10 -7.66 8.20
N ARG A 142 -16.39 -8.91 8.54
CA ARG A 142 -15.60 -9.75 9.44
C ARG A 142 -14.48 -10.51 8.72
N GLU A 143 -14.47 -10.52 7.39
CA GLU A 143 -13.41 -11.15 6.62
C GLU A 143 -12.08 -10.43 6.86
N ALA A 144 -11.01 -11.21 6.89
CA ALA A 144 -9.65 -10.69 7.01
C ALA A 144 -9.24 -10.05 5.68
N LEU A 145 -8.71 -8.82 5.75
CA LEU A 145 -8.16 -8.12 4.60
C LEU A 145 -6.64 -8.27 4.63
N GLU A 146 -6.13 -9.28 3.92
CA GLU A 146 -4.71 -9.67 3.99
C GLU A 146 -4.13 -9.94 2.60
N GLY A 147 -2.80 -9.95 2.52
CA GLY A 147 -2.05 -10.35 1.33
C GLY A 147 -2.43 -9.54 0.08
N SER A 148 -2.77 -10.26 -1.00
CA SER A 148 -3.15 -9.64 -2.27
C SER A 148 -4.46 -8.85 -2.18
N GLY A 149 -5.39 -9.25 -1.30
CA GLY A 149 -6.64 -8.54 -1.07
C GLY A 149 -6.39 -7.14 -0.50
N PHE A 150 -5.49 -7.04 0.50
CA PHE A 150 -5.05 -5.76 1.06
C PHE A 150 -4.41 -4.86 -0.01
N THR A 151 -3.46 -5.40 -0.76
CA THR A 151 -2.73 -4.66 -1.79
C THR A 151 -3.67 -4.12 -2.87
N GLU A 152 -4.62 -4.93 -3.31
CA GLU A 152 -5.60 -4.55 -4.31
C GLU A 152 -6.60 -3.52 -3.76
N ALA A 153 -7.03 -3.64 -2.50
CA ALA A 153 -7.87 -2.65 -1.85
C ALA A 153 -7.16 -1.28 -1.74
N TYR A 154 -5.89 -1.27 -1.32
CA TYR A 154 -5.05 -0.06 -1.29
C TYR A 154 -4.96 0.61 -2.65
N ARG A 155 -4.64 -0.17 -3.69
CA ARG A 155 -4.54 0.34 -5.07
C ARG A 155 -5.86 0.93 -5.55
N ARG A 156 -7.00 0.27 -5.25
CA ARG A 156 -8.34 0.78 -5.61
C ARG A 156 -8.67 2.06 -4.85
N ALA A 157 -8.41 2.09 -3.54
CA ALA A 157 -8.65 3.26 -2.72
C ALA A 157 -8.00 4.50 -3.35
N ARG A 158 -6.71 4.39 -3.70
CA ARG A 158 -5.95 5.45 -4.35
C ARG A 158 -6.45 5.81 -5.77
N THR A 159 -6.57 4.81 -6.63
CA THR A 159 -6.72 5.05 -8.09
C THR A 159 -8.15 5.16 -8.57
N LYS A 160 -9.09 4.49 -7.91
CA LYS A 160 -10.50 4.43 -8.30
C LYS A 160 -11.36 5.28 -7.38
N TYR A 161 -11.11 5.21 -6.07
CA TYR A 161 -11.90 5.89 -5.06
C TYR A 161 -11.28 7.23 -4.62
N GLY A 162 -10.22 7.70 -5.28
CA GLY A 162 -9.66 9.04 -5.06
C GLY A 162 -8.99 9.28 -3.72
N ALA A 163 -8.80 8.24 -2.88
CA ALA A 163 -8.17 8.40 -1.57
C ALA A 163 -6.77 9.01 -1.73
N PRO A 164 -6.38 9.99 -0.90
CA PRO A 164 -5.08 10.67 -0.95
C PRO A 164 -3.96 9.77 -0.39
N LEU A 165 -3.89 8.52 -0.83
CA LEU A 165 -2.89 7.57 -0.38
C LEU A 165 -1.60 7.72 -1.19
N PRO A 166 -0.42 7.63 -0.56
CA PRO A 166 0.84 7.66 -1.27
C PRO A 166 0.96 6.47 -2.22
N ARG A 167 1.77 6.60 -3.26
CA ARG A 167 2.05 5.47 -4.14
C ARG A 167 2.85 4.42 -3.36
N TRP A 168 2.29 3.22 -3.23
CA TRP A 168 2.93 2.07 -2.61
C TRP A 168 2.68 0.83 -3.47
N GLU A 169 3.76 0.19 -3.91
CA GLU A 169 3.73 -1.03 -4.72
C GLU A 169 4.55 -2.13 -4.00
N PRO A 170 3.90 -3.06 -3.29
CA PRO A 170 4.61 -4.19 -2.68
C PRO A 170 5.02 -5.20 -3.75
N ALA A 171 6.13 -5.90 -3.50
CA ALA A 171 6.57 -7.01 -4.34
C ALA A 171 5.50 -8.11 -4.37
N ALA A 172 5.20 -8.63 -5.57
CA ALA A 172 4.05 -9.50 -5.84
C ALA A 172 4.05 -10.86 -5.09
N ASP A 173 5.19 -11.27 -4.56
CA ASP A 173 5.39 -12.53 -3.83
C ASP A 173 5.46 -12.35 -2.31
N GLY A 174 5.26 -11.12 -1.81
CA GLY A 174 5.44 -10.79 -0.39
C GLY A 174 6.90 -10.92 0.08
N ALA A 175 7.85 -11.22 -0.81
CA ALA A 175 9.25 -11.41 -0.51
C ALA A 175 10.00 -10.07 -0.52
N ARG A 176 9.50 -9.09 0.24
CA ARG A 176 10.29 -7.90 0.57
C ARG A 176 11.53 -8.21 1.40
N GLU A 177 11.80 -9.47 1.74
CA GLU A 177 13.08 -9.87 2.31
C GLU A 177 14.25 -9.58 1.36
N LEU A 178 14.05 -9.61 0.02
CA LEU A 178 15.14 -9.51 -0.99
C LEU A 178 14.68 -9.01 -2.38
N THR A 179 13.90 -7.92 -2.53
CA THR A 179 13.46 -7.46 -3.88
C THR A 179 14.18 -6.20 -4.38
N PRO A 180 15.02 -6.30 -5.43
CA PRO A 180 15.50 -5.16 -6.21
C PRO A 180 14.34 -4.51 -6.98
N GLN A 181 14.11 -3.21 -6.79
CA GLN A 181 13.11 -2.46 -7.56
C GLN A 181 13.72 -2.08 -8.92
N LEU A 182 13.31 -2.74 -9.99
CA LEU A 182 13.59 -2.32 -11.36
C LEU A 182 12.27 -2.20 -12.15
N PRO A 183 12.04 -1.11 -12.90
CA PRO A 183 11.23 -1.19 -14.11
C PRO A 183 11.93 -2.08 -15.15
N PRO A 184 11.20 -2.64 -16.12
CA PRO A 184 11.75 -3.56 -17.10
C PRO A 184 12.92 -2.92 -17.88
N SER A 185 13.91 -3.74 -18.25
CA SER A 185 15.24 -3.29 -18.68
C SER A 185 15.28 -2.39 -19.93
N ASP A 186 14.19 -2.38 -20.69
CA ASP A 186 13.95 -1.50 -21.84
C ASP A 186 13.62 -0.05 -21.45
N GLU A 187 13.20 0.21 -20.21
CA GLU A 187 12.95 1.57 -19.69
C GLU A 187 14.20 2.24 -19.08
N LEU A 188 15.24 1.46 -18.76
CA LEU A 188 16.48 1.95 -18.14
C LEU A 188 17.40 2.70 -19.13
N VAL A 189 17.12 2.63 -20.42
CA VAL A 189 17.99 3.20 -21.47
C VAL A 189 17.64 4.67 -21.76
N ASP A 190 16.44 5.15 -21.36
CA ASP A 190 15.94 6.49 -21.72
C ASP A 190 15.55 7.41 -20.55
N ALA A 191 15.58 6.95 -19.29
CA ALA A 191 15.16 7.78 -18.15
C ALA A 191 16.28 8.71 -17.63
N ARG A 192 16.30 9.94 -18.16
CA ARG A 192 16.87 11.10 -17.47
C ARG A 192 16.06 11.40 -16.20
N SER A 193 16.76 11.70 -15.10
CA SER A 193 16.29 12.22 -13.80
C SER A 193 15.07 11.51 -13.22
N PHE A 194 15.31 10.54 -12.35
CA PHE A 194 14.35 10.14 -11.32
C PHE A 194 14.24 11.28 -10.30
N ASP A 195 13.11 11.99 -10.29
CA ASP A 195 12.69 12.74 -9.11
C ASP A 195 12.23 11.70 -8.09
N GLY A 196 13.02 11.53 -7.03
CA GLY A 196 12.64 10.72 -5.88
C GLY A 196 11.41 11.31 -5.20
N VAL A 197 10.57 10.43 -4.67
CA VAL A 197 9.45 10.65 -3.73
C VAL A 197 8.64 11.92 -4.02
N SER A 198 7.50 11.73 -4.70
CA SER A 198 6.46 12.76 -4.84
C SER A 198 6.11 13.35 -3.47
N PRO A 199 5.89 14.67 -3.36
CA PRO A 199 5.42 15.29 -2.12
C PRO A 199 4.14 14.61 -1.64
N ASP A 200 4.00 14.51 -0.32
CA ASP A 200 2.91 13.86 0.38
C ASP A 200 1.56 14.49 -0.02
N GLU A 201 0.76 13.75 -0.80
CA GLU A 201 -0.54 14.21 -1.29
C GLU A 201 -1.53 14.48 -0.11
N LEU A 202 -1.29 13.89 1.08
CA LEU A 202 -2.07 14.16 2.30
C LEU A 202 -1.77 15.51 2.92
N GLU A 203 -0.52 15.94 2.88
CA GLU A 203 -0.14 17.25 3.41
C GLU A 203 -0.79 18.35 2.56
N VAL A 204 -0.87 18.15 1.24
CA VAL A 204 -1.57 19.05 0.32
C VAL A 204 -3.08 19.07 0.58
N ALA A 205 -3.71 17.90 0.77
CA ALA A 205 -5.15 17.81 1.05
C ALA A 205 -5.55 18.45 2.39
N ARG A 206 -4.65 18.52 3.36
CA ARG A 206 -4.89 19.21 4.66
C ARG A 206 -4.85 20.73 4.58
N GLU A 207 -4.24 21.30 3.54
CA GLU A 207 -4.09 22.75 3.38
C GLU A 207 -5.22 23.40 2.55
N GLU A 208 -6.05 22.62 1.86
CA GLU A 208 -7.25 23.07 1.12
C GLU A 208 -8.52 23.08 1.97
#